data_AF-A0A7R9LF52-F1
#
_entry.id   AF-A0A7R9LF52-F1
#
_cell.length_a   1.000
_cell.length_b   1.000
_cell.length_c   1.000
_cell.angle_alpha   90.00
_cell.angle_beta   90.00
_cell.angle_gamma   90.00
#
_symmetry.space_group_name_H-M   'P 1'
#
loop_
_entity.id
_entity.type
_entity.pdbx_description
1 polymer ?
#
loop_
_entity_poly.entity_id
_entity_poly.type
_entity_poly.pdbx_seq_one_letter_code
_entity_poly.pdbx_strand_id
1 'polypeptide(L)'
;SIASPAGALPIPIARAGISVARVLPALTQANCLVTDVLDMIRPHMEFTFNNILSHINTVFVLRTKVSNSSIEANTELAKEHTRMRLKGQMLYVGETDLVLFLCSPSVLNLDDLNRRGLYLSDIPLHDATRDLVLLSEQFEAEYKLTKNLEILTDKLQHTYRELEDEKKKTDRY
;
A
#
# COMPACT_ATOMS: atom_id res chain seq x y z
N SER A 1 -45.70 -15.12 -12.81
CA SER A 1 -44.36 -15.72 -12.96
C SER A 1 -43.48 -14.71 -13.67
N ILE A 2 -42.71 -13.94 -12.92
CA ILE A 2 -41.62 -13.10 -13.44
C ILE A 2 -40.49 -13.35 -12.45
N ALA A 3 -39.60 -14.26 -12.81
CA ALA A 3 -38.34 -14.43 -12.11
C ALA A 3 -37.51 -13.17 -12.40
N SER A 4 -37.36 -12.29 -11.40
CA SER A 4 -36.28 -11.31 -11.42
C SER A 4 -34.96 -12.06 -11.51
N PRO A 5 -33.99 -11.62 -12.33
CA PRO A 5 -32.66 -12.21 -12.29
C PRO A 5 -32.14 -12.05 -10.86
N ALA A 6 -31.46 -13.06 -10.34
CA ALA A 6 -30.82 -13.03 -9.03
C ALA A 6 -29.71 -11.96 -9.03
N GLY A 7 -30.11 -10.69 -8.95
CA GLY A 7 -29.23 -9.54 -8.88
C GLY A 7 -28.64 -9.51 -7.49
N ALA A 8 -27.32 -9.56 -7.40
CA ALA A 8 -26.57 -9.29 -6.19
C ALA A 8 -27.16 -8.06 -5.48
N LEU A 9 -27.62 -8.23 -4.24
CA LEU A 9 -28.10 -7.11 -3.44
C LEU A 9 -26.95 -6.09 -3.27
N PRO A 10 -27.23 -4.78 -3.45
CA PRO A 10 -26.21 -3.76 -3.27
C PRO A 10 -25.68 -3.79 -1.84
N ILE A 11 -24.36 -3.59 -1.68
CA ILE A 11 -23.70 -3.58 -0.37
C ILE A 11 -23.41 -2.12 -0.01
N PRO A 12 -24.29 -1.44 0.75
CA PRO A 12 -24.04 -0.07 1.18
C PRO A 12 -22.95 -0.01 2.25
N ILE A 13 -22.14 1.04 2.21
CA ILE A 13 -21.14 1.30 3.23
C ILE A 13 -21.80 2.03 4.39
N ALA A 14 -21.85 1.39 5.55
CA ALA A 14 -22.40 2.01 6.75
C ALA A 14 -21.43 3.02 7.39
N ARG A 15 -20.15 2.64 7.52
CA ARG A 15 -19.09 3.43 8.18
C ARG A 15 -17.73 3.12 7.57
N ALA A 16 -16.81 4.10 7.63
CA ALA A 16 -15.43 3.96 7.20
C ALA A 16 -14.47 4.46 8.29
N GLY A 17 -13.26 3.87 8.34
CA GLY A 17 -12.20 4.35 9.23
C GLY A 17 -11.68 5.73 8.79
N ILE A 18 -11.17 6.52 9.74
CA ILE A 18 -10.81 7.93 9.54
C ILE A 18 -9.77 8.09 8.41
N SER A 19 -8.71 7.28 8.43
CA SER A 19 -7.63 7.36 7.44
C SER A 19 -8.12 7.00 6.04
N VAL A 20 -8.97 5.97 5.91
CA VAL A 20 -9.53 5.55 4.61
C VAL A 20 -10.54 6.58 4.11
N ALA A 21 -11.39 7.14 4.98
CA ALA A 21 -12.34 8.19 4.62
C ALA A 21 -11.63 9.48 4.14
N ARG A 22 -10.46 9.79 4.70
CA ARG A 22 -9.65 10.92 4.26
C ARG A 22 -9.06 10.72 2.86
N VAL A 23 -8.55 9.51 2.57
CA VAL A 23 -7.97 9.16 1.26
C VAL A 23 -9.04 8.93 0.21
N LEU A 24 -10.21 8.41 0.61
CA LEU A 24 -11.35 8.13 -0.25
C LEU A 24 -12.61 8.85 0.26
N PRO A 25 -12.75 10.16 0.00
CA PRO A 25 -13.91 10.94 0.46
C PRO A 25 -15.25 10.44 -0.10
N ALA A 26 -15.25 9.69 -1.21
CA ALA A 26 -16.46 9.05 -1.74
C ALA A 26 -17.12 8.11 -0.72
N LEU A 27 -16.35 7.54 0.22
CA LEU A 27 -16.86 6.69 1.30
C LEU A 27 -17.75 7.44 2.30
N THR A 28 -17.64 8.76 2.40
CA THR A 28 -18.44 9.56 3.33
C THR A 28 -19.76 10.05 2.72
N GLN A 29 -19.99 9.77 1.43
CA GLN A 29 -21.23 10.14 0.76
C GLN A 29 -22.37 9.20 1.18
N ALA A 30 -23.58 9.77 1.31
CA ALA A 30 -24.77 8.97 1.60
C ALA A 30 -25.05 7.99 0.45
N ASN A 31 -25.46 6.76 0.80
CA ASN A 31 -25.78 5.67 -0.14
C ASN A 31 -24.62 5.22 -1.04
N CYS A 32 -23.36 5.44 -0.64
CA CYS A 32 -22.21 4.92 -1.35
C CYS A 32 -22.17 3.38 -1.26
N LEU A 33 -22.11 2.71 -2.42
CA LEU A 33 -21.94 1.26 -2.47
C LEU A 33 -20.47 0.88 -2.43
N VAL A 34 -20.16 -0.26 -1.83
CA VAL A 34 -18.80 -0.82 -1.83
C VAL A 34 -18.26 -0.96 -3.26
N THR A 35 -19.11 -1.38 -4.19
CA THR A 35 -18.75 -1.58 -5.60
C THR A 35 -18.49 -0.28 -6.36
N ASP A 36 -18.90 0.87 -5.85
CA ASP A 36 -18.68 2.16 -6.51
C ASP A 36 -17.25 2.67 -6.32
N VAL A 37 -16.62 2.26 -5.22
CA VAL A 37 -15.31 2.75 -4.77
C VAL A 37 -14.22 1.67 -4.72
N LEU A 38 -14.60 0.40 -4.58
CA LEU A 38 -13.69 -0.71 -4.37
C LEU A 38 -13.98 -1.85 -5.35
N ASP A 39 -12.91 -2.41 -5.91
CA ASP A 39 -12.90 -3.66 -6.66
C ASP A 39 -12.40 -4.80 -5.78
N MET A 40 -13.10 -5.94 -5.79
CA MET A 40 -12.61 -7.15 -5.14
C MET A 40 -11.60 -7.86 -6.04
N ILE A 41 -10.35 -7.96 -5.58
CA ILE A 41 -9.26 -8.64 -6.29
C ILE A 41 -9.16 -10.10 -5.85
N ARG A 42 -9.37 -10.38 -4.56
CA ARG A 42 -9.41 -11.74 -4.01
C ARG A 42 -10.46 -11.84 -2.90
N PRO A 43 -11.13 -13.00 -2.76
CA PRO A 43 -11.14 -14.13 -3.70
C PRO A 43 -11.84 -13.78 -5.04
N HIS A 44 -11.58 -14.55 -6.09
CA HIS A 44 -12.21 -14.31 -7.40
C HIS A 44 -13.65 -14.83 -7.41
N MET A 45 -14.59 -13.96 -7.06
CA MET A 45 -16.01 -14.24 -7.04
C MET A 45 -16.82 -12.96 -7.21
N GLU A 46 -18.14 -13.06 -7.32
CA GLU A 46 -18.99 -11.86 -7.31
C GLU A 46 -18.99 -11.23 -5.92
N PHE A 47 -18.88 -9.90 -5.87
CA PHE A 47 -18.81 -9.16 -4.61
C PHE A 47 -20.23 -8.98 -4.01
N THR A 48 -20.76 -10.06 -3.45
CA THR A 48 -22.10 -10.11 -2.85
C THR A 48 -22.01 -10.47 -1.37
N PHE A 49 -23.00 -10.06 -0.58
CA PHE A 49 -23.02 -10.33 0.86
C PHE A 49 -22.93 -11.83 1.18
N ASN A 50 -23.74 -12.65 0.52
CA ASN A 50 -23.76 -14.10 0.70
C ASN A 50 -22.41 -14.76 0.33
N ASN A 51 -21.78 -14.25 -0.72
CA ASN A 51 -20.48 -14.72 -1.18
C ASN A 51 -19.36 -14.41 -0.17
N ILE A 52 -19.39 -13.21 0.40
CA ILE A 52 -18.48 -12.82 1.48
C ILE A 52 -18.66 -13.74 2.68
N LEU A 53 -19.91 -13.97 3.13
CA LEU A 53 -20.20 -14.86 4.27
C LEU A 53 -19.75 -16.30 4.02
N SER A 54 -19.99 -16.81 2.81
CA SER A 54 -19.56 -18.17 2.42
C SER A 54 -18.04 -18.34 2.44
N HIS A 55 -17.29 -17.24 2.33
CA HIS A 55 -15.82 -17.22 2.31
C HIS A 55 -15.25 -16.37 3.46
N ILE A 56 -15.96 -16.26 4.59
CA ILE A 56 -15.59 -15.36 5.70
C ILE A 56 -14.18 -15.63 6.25
N ASN A 57 -13.74 -16.89 6.21
CA ASN A 57 -12.42 -17.33 6.67
C ASN A 57 -11.29 -17.12 5.64
N THR A 58 -11.59 -16.45 4.52
CA THR A 58 -10.58 -16.13 3.49
C THR A 58 -10.03 -14.73 3.68
N VAL A 59 -8.80 -14.51 3.19
CA VAL A 59 -8.22 -13.17 3.16
C VAL A 59 -8.73 -12.45 1.92
N PHE A 60 -9.35 -11.30 2.13
CA PHE A 60 -9.85 -10.44 1.09
C PHE A 60 -8.81 -9.40 0.71
N VAL A 61 -8.73 -9.12 -0.59
CA VAL A 61 -7.93 -8.01 -1.12
C VAL A 61 -8.84 -7.14 -1.94
N LEU A 62 -9.06 -5.92 -1.47
CA LEU A 62 -9.83 -4.89 -2.16
C LEU A 62 -8.87 -3.86 -2.76
N ARG A 63 -9.23 -3.29 -3.90
CA ARG A 63 -8.46 -2.23 -4.57
C ARG A 63 -9.35 -1.02 -4.79
N THR A 64 -8.84 0.16 -4.53
CA THR A 64 -9.57 1.41 -4.78
C THR A 64 -9.72 1.65 -6.28
N LYS A 65 -10.88 2.14 -6.68
CA LYS A 65 -11.09 2.69 -8.01
C LYS A 65 -10.39 4.04 -8.11
N VAL A 66 -9.98 4.39 -9.32
CA VAL A 66 -9.33 5.69 -9.58
C VAL A 66 -10.42 6.75 -9.53
N SER A 67 -10.27 7.74 -8.66
CA SER A 67 -11.12 8.92 -8.69
C SER A 67 -10.77 9.78 -9.91
N ASN A 68 -11.78 10.09 -10.71
CA ASN A 68 -11.67 10.88 -11.95
C ASN A 68 -11.17 12.33 -11.73
N SER A 69 -10.91 12.75 -10.49
CA SER A 69 -10.49 14.10 -10.13
C SER A 69 -8.98 14.35 -10.23
N SER A 70 -8.15 13.33 -10.49
CA SER A 70 -6.73 13.52 -10.78
C SER A 70 -6.52 13.81 -12.27
N ILE A 71 -6.72 15.09 -12.64
CA ILE A 71 -6.56 15.64 -14.01
C ILE A 71 -5.14 15.39 -14.58
N GLU A 72 -4.18 14.99 -13.75
CA GLU A 72 -2.75 14.91 -14.10
C GLU A 72 -2.25 13.49 -14.45
N ALA A 73 -3.05 12.44 -14.24
CA ALA A 73 -2.63 11.06 -14.48
C ALA A 73 -2.99 10.57 -15.90
N ASN A 74 -2.40 11.19 -16.93
CA ASN A 74 -2.63 10.84 -18.35
C ASN A 74 -2.10 9.45 -18.76
N THR A 75 -1.38 8.74 -17.88
CA THR A 75 -0.78 7.43 -18.16
C THR A 75 -1.33 6.35 -17.21
N GLU A 76 -1.61 5.15 -17.72
CA GLU A 76 -2.10 4.01 -16.92
C GLU A 76 -1.19 3.65 -15.73
N LEU A 77 0.12 3.90 -15.86
CA LEU A 77 1.08 3.70 -14.77
C LEU A 77 0.83 4.66 -13.59
N ALA A 78 0.54 5.94 -13.87
CA ALA A 78 0.24 6.93 -12.84
C ALA A 78 -1.09 6.61 -12.12
N LYS A 79 -2.06 6.05 -12.85
CA LYS A 79 -3.32 5.56 -12.29
C LYS A 79 -3.13 4.35 -11.38
N GLU A 80 -2.23 3.42 -11.72
CA GLU A 80 -1.96 2.28 -10.84
C GLU A 80 -1.27 2.72 -9.54
N HIS A 81 -0.38 3.72 -9.62
CA HIS A 81 0.30 4.27 -8.43
C HIS A 81 -0.65 5.01 -7.46
N THR A 82 -1.82 5.43 -7.94
CA THR A 82 -2.87 6.06 -7.11
C THR A 82 -3.88 5.05 -6.57
N ARG A 83 -3.89 3.81 -7.10
CA ARG A 83 -4.74 2.74 -6.56
C ARG A 83 -4.11 2.17 -5.30
N MET A 84 -4.88 2.18 -4.22
CA MET A 84 -4.50 1.55 -2.97
C MET A 84 -5.11 0.14 -2.91
N ARG A 85 -4.31 -0.82 -2.46
CA ARG A 85 -4.79 -2.17 -2.12
C ARG A 85 -4.92 -2.30 -0.61
N LEU A 86 -6.05 -2.80 -0.16
CA LEU A 86 -6.37 -3.09 1.24
C LEU A 86 -6.48 -4.60 1.40
N LYS A 87 -5.66 -5.19 2.27
CA LYS A 87 -5.66 -6.62 2.54
C LYS A 87 -6.20 -6.84 3.95
N GLY A 88 -7.14 -7.75 4.10
CA GLY A 88 -7.82 -7.90 5.37
C GLY A 88 -8.73 -9.11 5.47
N GLN A 89 -9.45 -9.18 6.57
CA GLN A 89 -10.47 -10.18 6.84
C GLN A 89 -11.84 -9.52 6.95
N MET A 90 -12.85 -10.28 6.54
CA MET A 90 -14.25 -9.92 6.73
C MET A 90 -14.74 -10.58 8.01
N LEU A 91 -15.45 -9.83 8.85
CA LEU A 91 -16.05 -10.32 10.10
C LEU A 91 -17.54 -10.02 10.08
N TYR A 92 -18.37 -11.05 10.24
CA TYR A 92 -19.81 -10.87 10.34
C TYR A 92 -20.23 -10.55 11.78
N VAL A 93 -21.04 -9.50 11.94
CA VAL A 93 -21.58 -9.04 13.23
C VAL A 93 -23.09 -9.22 13.22
N GLY A 94 -23.54 -10.35 13.76
CA GLY A 94 -24.94 -10.80 13.67
C GLY A 94 -25.95 -9.88 14.35
N GLU A 95 -25.54 -9.12 15.37
CA GLU A 95 -26.40 -8.18 16.09
C GLU A 95 -26.85 -6.99 15.22
N THR A 96 -26.03 -6.64 14.22
CA THR A 96 -26.28 -5.49 13.34
C THR A 96 -26.50 -5.89 11.88
N ASP A 97 -26.36 -7.18 11.58
CA ASP A 97 -26.35 -7.73 10.21
C ASP A 97 -25.34 -7.03 9.28
N LEU A 98 -24.16 -6.70 9.83
CA LEU A 98 -23.08 -6.01 9.11
C LEU A 98 -21.87 -6.92 8.93
N VAL A 99 -21.13 -6.67 7.84
CA VAL A 99 -19.78 -7.22 7.66
C VAL A 99 -18.77 -6.10 7.87
N LEU A 100 -17.84 -6.33 8.81
CA LEU A 100 -16.72 -5.47 9.08
C LEU A 100 -15.50 -5.95 8.28
N PHE A 101 -14.90 -5.07 7.49
CA PHE A 101 -13.64 -5.34 6.81
C PHE A 101 -12.47 -4.76 7.60
N LEU A 102 -11.76 -5.61 8.35
CA LEU A 102 -10.54 -5.25 9.06
C LEU A 102 -9.35 -5.43 8.13
N CYS A 103 -8.69 -4.34 7.76
CA CYS A 103 -7.65 -4.37 6.73
C CYS A 103 -6.48 -3.44 7.00
N SER A 104 -5.35 -3.79 6.39
CA SER A 104 -4.12 -3.00 6.35
C SER A 104 -3.79 -2.63 4.90
N PRO A 105 -3.25 -1.44 4.64
CA PRO A 105 -2.84 -1.04 3.30
C PRO A 105 -1.61 -1.85 2.86
N SER A 106 -1.62 -2.29 1.61
CA SER A 106 -0.48 -2.99 1.00
C SER A 106 0.55 -1.95 0.54
N VAL A 107 1.45 -1.57 1.43
CA VAL A 107 2.52 -0.59 1.19
C VAL A 107 3.90 -1.19 1.48
N LEU A 108 4.93 -0.67 0.82
CA LEU A 108 6.31 -1.16 0.96
C LEU A 108 7.20 -0.22 1.79
N ASN A 109 7.09 1.09 1.57
CA ASN A 109 7.98 2.10 2.14
C ASN A 109 7.23 3.43 2.39
N LEU A 110 7.90 4.43 2.94
CA LEU A 110 7.29 5.73 3.26
C LEU A 110 6.84 6.49 2.00
N ASP A 111 7.58 6.33 0.90
CA ASP A 111 7.22 6.94 -0.38
C ASP A 111 5.90 6.39 -0.94
N ASP A 112 5.67 5.08 -0.86
CA ASP A 112 4.43 4.44 -1.31
C ASP A 112 3.23 4.84 -0.44
N LEU A 113 3.43 5.04 0.86
CA LEU A 113 2.41 5.62 1.75
C LEU A 113 2.05 7.04 1.31
N ASN A 114 3.05 7.91 1.13
CA ASN A 114 2.85 9.31 0.78
C ASN A 114 2.14 9.46 -0.59
N ARG A 115 2.53 8.65 -1.58
CA ARG A 115 1.88 8.62 -2.91
C ARG A 115 0.39 8.28 -2.84
N ARG A 116 -0.03 7.55 -1.80
CA ARG A 116 -1.43 7.15 -1.58
C ARG A 116 -2.15 8.04 -0.56
N GLY A 117 -1.54 9.15 -0.12
CA GLY A 117 -2.13 10.08 0.85
C GLY A 117 -2.25 9.52 2.26
N LEU A 118 -1.49 8.46 2.58
CA LEU A 118 -1.43 7.87 3.90
C LEU A 118 -0.15 8.31 4.63
N TYR A 119 -0.23 8.35 5.95
CA TYR A 119 0.88 8.62 6.84
C TYR A 119 1.19 7.39 7.69
N LEU A 120 2.41 7.31 8.21
CA LEU A 120 2.79 6.27 9.15
C LEU A 120 1.92 6.27 10.42
N SER A 121 1.40 7.43 10.82
CA SER A 121 0.48 7.59 11.96
C SER A 121 -0.90 6.97 11.72
N ASP A 122 -1.29 6.72 10.47
CA ASP A 122 -2.53 6.03 10.14
C ASP A 122 -2.44 4.51 10.32
N ILE A 123 -1.24 3.96 10.43
CA ILE A 123 -1.01 2.54 10.71
C ILE A 123 -0.82 2.36 12.22
N PRO A 124 -1.68 1.56 12.89
CA PRO A 124 -1.55 1.31 14.33
C PRO A 124 -0.20 0.71 14.71
N LEU A 125 0.27 1.00 15.93
CA LEU A 125 1.56 0.50 16.43
C LEU A 125 1.66 -1.03 16.50
N HIS A 126 0.52 -1.72 16.62
CA HIS A 126 0.47 -3.19 16.69
C HIS A 126 0.33 -3.85 15.31
N ASP A 127 0.17 -3.07 14.24
CA ASP A 127 0.07 -3.60 12.88
C ASP A 127 1.47 -3.84 12.32
N ALA A 128 1.77 -5.10 11.97
CA ALA A 128 3.06 -5.50 11.42
C ALA A 128 3.45 -4.75 10.15
N THR A 129 2.49 -4.19 9.40
CA THR A 129 2.75 -3.36 8.22
C THR A 129 3.59 -2.14 8.57
N ARG A 130 3.42 -1.58 9.78
CA ARG A 130 4.20 -0.44 10.27
C ARG A 130 5.69 -0.79 10.39
N ASP A 131 5.97 -1.94 11.00
CA ASP A 131 7.34 -2.42 11.18
C ASP A 131 7.99 -2.75 9.83
N LEU A 132 7.23 -3.35 8.90
CA LEU A 132 7.72 -3.63 7.55
C LEU A 132 8.13 -2.36 6.79
N VAL A 133 7.34 -1.29 6.88
CA VAL A 133 7.68 0.01 6.27
C VAL A 133 8.97 0.57 6.88
N LEU A 134 9.09 0.57 8.21
CA LEU A 134 10.27 1.09 8.89
C LEU A 134 11.54 0.28 8.59
N LEU A 135 11.41 -1.04 8.51
CA LEU A 135 12.50 -1.93 8.11
C LEU A 135 12.95 -1.65 6.67
N SER A 136 12.01 -1.38 5.75
CA SER A 136 12.36 -1.01 4.37
C SER A 136 13.21 0.27 4.32
N GLU A 137 12.86 1.29 5.09
CA GLU A 137 13.64 2.55 5.17
C GLU A 137 15.01 2.31 5.78
N GLN A 138 15.09 1.48 6.83
CA GLN A 138 16.35 1.12 7.47
C GLN A 138 17.27 0.41 6.47
N PHE A 139 16.77 -0.59 5.74
CA PHE A 139 17.56 -1.31 4.75
C PHE A 139 18.03 -0.39 3.62
N GLU A 140 17.20 0.55 3.17
CA GLU A 140 17.61 1.51 2.15
C GLU A 140 18.72 2.44 2.65
N ALA A 141 18.63 2.92 3.89
CA ALA A 141 19.66 3.75 4.51
C ALA A 141 20.99 2.99 4.69
N GLU A 142 20.92 1.75 5.18
CA GLU A 142 22.09 0.88 5.37
C GLU A 142 22.76 0.55 4.03
N TYR A 143 21.97 0.29 2.99
CA TYR A 143 22.49 0.06 1.64
C TYR A 143 23.21 1.29 1.09
N LYS A 144 22.63 2.50 1.23
CA LYS A 144 23.27 3.76 0.83
C LYS A 144 24.59 3.99 1.57
N LEU A 145 24.62 3.73 2.87
CA LEU A 145 25.84 3.85 3.68
C LEU A 145 26.92 2.88 3.21
N THR A 146 26.58 1.61 3.04
CA THR A 146 27.51 0.56 2.60
C THR A 146 28.13 0.90 1.25
N LYS A 147 27.32 1.35 0.29
CA LYS A 147 27.79 1.77 -1.03
C LYS A 147 28.75 2.96 -0.96
N ASN A 148 28.47 3.93 -0.09
CA ASN A 148 29.37 5.08 0.10
C ASN A 148 30.70 4.66 0.72
N LEU A 149 30.69 3.71 1.67
CA LEU A 149 31.91 3.16 2.27
C LEU A 149 32.77 2.42 1.23
N GLU A 150 32.15 1.64 0.35
CA GLU A 150 32.84 0.96 -0.75
C GLU A 150 33.55 1.97 -1.67
N ILE A 151 32.83 2.99 -2.15
CA ILE A 151 33.39 4.05 -3.01
C ILE A 151 34.55 4.79 -2.33
N LEU A 152 34.42 5.11 -1.04
CA LEU A 152 35.46 5.80 -0.28
C LEU A 152 36.69 4.91 -0.07
N THR A 153 36.48 3.61 0.16
CA THR A 153 37.57 2.64 0.32
C THR A 153 38.36 2.51 -0.97
N ASP A 154 37.69 2.41 -2.12
CA ASP A 154 38.33 2.35 -3.43
C ASP A 154 39.17 3.60 -3.72
N LYS A 155 38.60 4.78 -3.45
CA LYS A 155 39.32 6.06 -3.59
C LYS A 155 40.55 6.12 -2.68
N LEU A 156 40.40 5.71 -1.41
CA LEU A 156 41.50 5.70 -0.46
C LEU A 156 42.64 4.79 -0.92
N GLN A 157 42.32 3.59 -1.42
CA GLN A 157 43.31 2.67 -1.97
C GLN A 157 44.02 3.25 -3.21
N HIS A 158 43.29 3.96 -4.08
CA HIS A 158 43.88 4.63 -5.23
C HIS A 158 44.87 5.71 -4.82
N THR A 159 44.47 6.62 -3.93
CA THR A 159 45.33 7.70 -3.42
C THR A 159 46.54 7.16 -2.67
N TYR A 160 46.41 6.05 -1.94
CA TYR A 160 47.55 5.41 -1.28
C TYR A 160 48.60 4.94 -2.30
N ARG A 161 48.16 4.33 -3.40
CA ARG A 161 49.07 3.90 -4.49
C ARG A 161 49.78 5.08 -5.15
N GLU A 162 49.06 6.16 -5.43
CA GLU A 162 49.65 7.38 -5.99
C GLU A 162 50.72 7.97 -5.06
N LEU A 163 50.44 8.01 -3.75
CA LEU A 163 51.38 8.50 -2.75
C LEU A 163 52.64 7.62 -2.66
N GLU A 164 52.50 6.30 -2.72
CA GLU A 164 53.66 5.39 -2.77
C GLU A 164 54.51 5.61 -4.02
N ASP A 165 53.88 5.84 -5.17
CA ASP A 165 54.58 6.09 -6.42
C ASP A 165 55.29 7.44 -6.41
N GLU A 166 54.73 8.48 -5.78
CA GLU A 166 55.42 9.75 -5.57
C GLU A 166 56.60 9.60 -4.61
N LYS A 167 56.44 8.91 -3.48
CA LYS A 167 57.56 8.65 -2.54
C LYS A 167 58.73 7.95 -3.22
N LYS A 168 58.47 6.91 -4.03
CA LYS A 168 59.51 6.22 -4.80
C LYS A 168 60.23 7.12 -5.80
N LYS A 169 59.58 8.17 -6.31
CA LYS A 169 60.23 9.17 -7.17
C LYS A 169 61.10 10.10 -6.35
N THR A 170 60.64 10.59 -5.20
CA THR A 170 61.41 11.47 -4.31
C THR A 170 62.64 10.78 -3.73
N ASP A 171 62.56 9.51 -3.34
CA ASP A 171 63.68 8.75 -2.78
C ASP A 171 64.78 8.41 -3.82
N ARG A 172 64.53 8.63 -5.12
CA ARG A 172 65.50 8.41 -6.21
C ARG A 172 66.28 9.66 -6.61
N TYR A 173 65.97 10.82 -6.02
CA TYR A 173 66.67 12.09 -6.21
C TYR A 173 67.44 12.46 -4.93
#